data_AF-R5VC52-F1
#
_entry.id   AF-R5VC52-F1
#
_cell.length_a   1.000
_cell.length_b   1.000
_cell.length_c   1.000
_cell.angle_alpha   90.00
_cell.angle_beta   90.00
_cell.angle_gamma   90.00
#
_symmetry.space_group_name_H-M   'P 1'
#
loop_
_entity.id
_entity.type
_entity.pdbx_description
1 polymer ?
#
loop_
_entity_poly.entity_id
_entity_poly.type
_entity_poly.pdbx_seq_one_letter_code
_entity_poly.pdbx_strand_id
1 'polypeptide(L)'
;MHVSRGFQCIGYNYVVRLDGTVEVGRSLTIDGAHCNSKGFSGVSYNKHSIGICYVGGLDAHGKAADTRTPEQKKALAKLIKELCGKYQIVEVLGHRDTSPDLDDDGIVEPEEWTKMCPCFDVRSEYPFIPEIIVKP
;
A
#
# COMPACT_ATOMS: atom_id res chain seq x y z
N MET A 1 -16.00 -8.44 -8.38
CA MET A 1 -14.88 -8.81 -7.47
C MET A 1 -14.85 -7.80 -6.32
N HIS A 2 -14.59 -8.21 -5.07
CA HIS A 2 -14.94 -7.57 -3.77
C HIS A 2 -16.39 -7.79 -3.31
N VAL A 3 -17.40 -7.27 -4.02
CA VAL A 3 -18.81 -7.51 -3.65
C VAL A 3 -19.17 -9.00 -3.67
N SER A 4 -18.65 -9.74 -4.66
CA SER A 4 -18.76 -11.20 -4.75
C SER A 4 -18.06 -11.97 -3.62
N ARG A 5 -17.20 -11.31 -2.85
CA ARG A 5 -16.50 -11.87 -1.68
C ARG A 5 -17.16 -11.42 -0.36
N GLY A 6 -18.35 -10.82 -0.42
CA GLY A 6 -19.10 -10.36 0.74
C GLY A 6 -18.74 -8.97 1.24
N PHE A 7 -17.83 -8.24 0.57
CA PHE A 7 -17.54 -6.85 0.95
C PHE A 7 -18.63 -5.91 0.45
N GLN A 8 -19.01 -4.93 1.27
CA GLN A 8 -20.01 -3.92 0.89
C GLN A 8 -19.56 -3.02 -0.27
N CYS A 9 -18.25 -2.86 -0.45
CA CYS A 9 -17.63 -2.05 -1.50
C CYS A 9 -16.20 -2.53 -1.78
N ILE A 10 -15.48 -1.81 -2.65
CA ILE A 10 -14.05 -2.04 -2.88
C ILE A 10 -13.25 -1.95 -1.57
N GLY A 11 -12.15 -2.72 -1.46
CA GLY A 11 -11.32 -2.76 -0.24
C GLY A 11 -10.28 -1.65 -0.11
N TYR A 12 -10.01 -0.92 -1.20
CA TYR A 12 -8.99 0.13 -1.29
C TYR A 12 -9.62 1.51 -1.22
N ASN A 13 -8.91 2.48 -0.65
CA ASN A 13 -9.33 3.88 -0.61
C ASN A 13 -9.08 4.58 -1.94
N TYR A 14 -8.03 4.19 -2.66
CA TYR A 14 -7.67 4.73 -3.96
C TYR A 14 -7.29 3.63 -4.96
N VAL A 15 -7.60 3.84 -6.23
CA VAL A 15 -7.17 2.98 -7.34
C VAL A 15 -6.53 3.83 -8.43
N VAL A 16 -5.31 3.50 -8.85
CA VAL A 16 -4.60 4.15 -9.95
C VAL A 16 -4.73 3.32 -11.23
N ARG A 17 -5.48 3.83 -12.20
CA ARG A 17 -5.67 3.21 -13.52
C ARG A 17 -4.40 3.28 -14.37
N LEU A 18 -4.35 2.50 -15.46
CA LEU A 18 -3.20 2.44 -16.38
C LEU A 18 -2.83 3.79 -17.01
N ASP A 19 -3.79 4.70 -17.18
CA ASP A 19 -3.59 6.05 -17.71
C ASP A 19 -3.16 7.08 -16.63
N GLY A 20 -2.96 6.63 -15.39
CA GLY A 20 -2.63 7.49 -14.25
C GLY A 20 -3.85 8.15 -13.59
N THR A 21 -5.08 7.89 -14.05
CA THR A 21 -6.29 8.36 -13.37
C THR A 21 -6.37 7.76 -11.97
N VAL A 22 -6.56 8.60 -10.95
CA VAL A 22 -6.78 8.19 -9.56
C VAL A 22 -8.27 8.20 -9.27
N GLU A 23 -8.84 7.02 -9.01
CA GLU A 23 -10.23 6.86 -8.57
C GLU A 23 -10.31 6.76 -7.05
N VAL A 24 -11.28 7.44 -6.46
CA VAL A 24 -11.62 7.30 -5.05
C VAL A 24 -12.52 6.08 -4.88
N GLY A 25 -12.11 5.17 -4.03
CA GLY A 25 -12.83 3.94 -3.69
C GLY A 25 -13.53 4.05 -2.33
N ARG A 26 -13.08 3.23 -1.38
CA ARG A 26 -13.61 3.16 -0.02
C ARG A 26 -13.32 4.46 0.75
N SER A 27 -14.33 4.96 1.47
CA SER A 27 -14.17 6.15 2.32
C SER A 27 -13.03 5.97 3.33
N LEU A 28 -12.28 7.05 3.57
CA LEU A 28 -11.26 7.12 4.62
C LEU A 28 -11.85 7.13 6.04
N THR A 29 -13.16 7.30 6.18
CA THR A 29 -13.87 7.36 7.46
C THR A 29 -14.36 6.00 7.96
N ILE A 30 -14.08 4.92 7.24
CA ILE A 30 -14.45 3.55 7.60
C ILE A 30 -13.25 2.63 7.44
N ASP A 31 -13.22 1.54 8.20
CA ASP A 31 -12.16 0.54 8.10
C ASP A 31 -11.98 0.03 6.67
N GLY A 32 -10.73 -0.07 6.23
CA GLY A 32 -10.30 -0.65 4.97
C GLY A 32 -10.58 -2.14 4.85
N ALA A 33 -10.35 -2.70 3.67
CA ALA A 33 -10.33 -4.15 3.44
C ALA A 33 -9.19 -4.53 2.49
N HIS A 34 -8.06 -3.84 2.61
CA HIS A 34 -6.89 -3.96 1.76
C HIS A 34 -5.75 -4.77 2.39
N CYS A 35 -5.60 -4.75 3.71
CA CYS A 35 -4.47 -5.34 4.43
C CYS A 35 -4.90 -5.67 5.87
N ASN A 36 -5.12 -6.97 6.14
CA ASN A 36 -5.58 -7.41 7.47
C ASN A 36 -4.44 -7.80 8.42
N SER A 37 -3.18 -7.79 7.95
CA SER A 37 -2.04 -8.04 8.83
C SER A 37 -1.92 -6.92 9.86
N LYS A 38 -1.32 -7.26 10.99
CA LYS A 38 -1.10 -6.32 12.09
C LYS A 38 0.26 -5.61 12.02
N GLY A 39 1.20 -6.20 11.27
CA GLY A 39 2.61 -5.81 11.31
C GLY A 39 3.11 -5.67 12.75
N PHE A 40 4.06 -4.76 12.95
CA PHE A 40 4.63 -4.45 14.25
C PHE A 40 3.68 -3.65 15.17
N SER A 41 2.63 -3.03 14.63
CA SER A 41 1.70 -2.20 15.41
C SER A 41 0.77 -3.01 16.33
N GLY A 42 0.61 -4.32 16.09
CA GLY A 42 -0.38 -5.15 16.77
C GLY A 42 -1.85 -4.87 16.37
N VAL A 43 -2.09 -3.86 15.54
CA VAL A 43 -3.41 -3.43 15.06
C VAL A 43 -3.50 -3.71 13.55
N SER A 44 -4.65 -4.18 13.07
CA SER A 44 -4.84 -4.44 11.62
C SER A 44 -4.63 -3.16 10.81
N TYR A 45 -3.84 -3.21 9.73
CA TYR A 45 -3.62 -2.08 8.83
C TYR A 45 -4.92 -1.54 8.23
N ASN A 46 -5.94 -2.37 8.04
CA ASN A 46 -7.29 -1.92 7.66
C ASN A 46 -7.87 -0.84 8.57
N LYS A 47 -7.46 -0.75 9.84
CA LYS A 47 -8.02 0.18 10.82
C LYS A 47 -7.29 1.51 10.91
N HIS A 48 -6.08 1.59 10.38
CA HIS A 48 -5.20 2.74 10.64
C HIS A 48 -4.28 3.10 9.46
N SER A 49 -4.53 2.56 8.27
CA SER A 49 -3.79 2.90 7.06
C SER A 49 -4.71 3.21 5.89
N ILE A 50 -4.10 3.79 4.84
CA ILE A 50 -4.77 4.15 3.59
C ILE A 50 -4.30 3.18 2.51
N GLY A 51 -5.20 2.38 1.95
CA GLY A 51 -4.86 1.46 0.88
C GLY A 51 -4.95 2.11 -0.49
N ILE A 52 -3.83 2.10 -1.20
CA ILE A 52 -3.74 2.51 -2.61
C ILE A 52 -3.47 1.27 -3.46
N CYS A 53 -4.33 1.01 -4.44
CA CYS A 53 -4.13 -0.03 -5.44
C CYS A 53 -3.69 0.61 -6.77
N TYR A 54 -2.89 -0.07 -7.57
CA TYR A 54 -2.71 0.26 -8.98
C TYR A 54 -3.17 -0.93 -9.83
N VAL A 55 -3.71 -0.67 -11.01
CA VAL A 55 -4.12 -1.72 -11.95
C VAL A 55 -2.87 -2.35 -12.57
N GLY A 56 -2.70 -3.65 -12.39
CA GLY A 56 -1.56 -4.42 -12.90
C GLY A 56 -0.96 -5.33 -11.83
N GLY A 57 0.34 -5.58 -11.94
CA GLY A 57 1.15 -6.36 -11.01
C GLY A 57 1.49 -7.77 -11.48
N LEU A 58 1.03 -8.19 -12.66
CA LEU A 58 1.29 -9.51 -13.25
C LEU A 58 1.82 -9.37 -14.68
N ASP A 59 2.80 -10.19 -15.06
CA ASP A 59 3.29 -10.31 -16.44
C ASP A 59 2.34 -11.15 -17.32
N ALA A 60 2.71 -11.34 -18.59
CA ALA A 60 1.91 -12.10 -19.56
C ALA A 60 1.70 -13.58 -19.18
N HIS A 61 2.48 -14.11 -18.24
CA HIS A 61 2.38 -15.47 -17.72
C HIS A 61 1.67 -15.53 -16.36
N GLY A 62 1.16 -14.39 -15.86
CA GLY A 62 0.50 -14.31 -14.57
C GLY A 62 1.47 -14.32 -13.38
N LYS A 63 2.76 -14.09 -13.60
CA LYS A 63 3.76 -13.98 -12.53
C LYS A 63 3.85 -12.55 -12.04
N ALA A 64 4.08 -12.37 -10.74
CA ALA A 64 4.24 -11.05 -10.13
C ALA A 64 5.36 -10.23 -10.80
N ALA A 65 5.03 -9.03 -11.28
CA ALA A 65 5.96 -8.10 -11.92
C ALA A 65 5.48 -6.65 -11.79
N ASP A 66 6.41 -5.70 -11.59
CA ASP A 66 6.08 -4.26 -11.68
C ASP A 66 5.73 -3.91 -13.14
N THR A 67 4.44 -3.73 -13.38
CA THR A 67 3.87 -3.42 -14.70
C THR A 67 3.29 -2.01 -14.73
N ARG A 68 3.62 -1.17 -13.73
CA ARG A 68 3.14 0.21 -13.67
C ARG A 68 3.61 1.01 -14.87
N THR A 69 2.68 1.71 -15.50
CA THR A 69 2.99 2.69 -16.55
C THR A 69 3.70 3.92 -15.97
N PRO A 70 4.42 4.71 -16.79
CA PRO A 70 4.98 5.99 -16.34
C PRO A 70 3.93 6.93 -15.73
N GLU A 71 2.72 6.94 -16.30
CA GLU A 71 1.58 7.73 -15.83
C GLU A 71 1.13 7.27 -14.45
N GLN A 72 1.05 5.96 -14.22
CA GLN A 72 0.77 5.38 -12.90
C GLN A 72 1.83 5.75 -11.88
N LYS A 73 3.13 5.64 -12.23
CA LYS A 73 4.22 5.99 -11.31
C LYS A 73 4.14 7.46 -10.90
N LYS A 74 3.89 8.37 -11.87
CA LYS A 74 3.71 9.80 -11.61
C LYS A 74 2.49 10.08 -10.73
N ALA A 75 1.35 9.46 -11.02
CA ALA A 75 0.12 9.64 -10.25
C ALA A 75 0.26 9.10 -8.82
N LEU A 76 0.88 7.93 -8.66
CA LEU A 76 1.14 7.31 -7.37
C LEU A 76 2.06 8.17 -6.50
N ALA A 77 3.17 8.65 -7.05
CA ALA A 77 4.09 9.55 -6.34
C ALA A 77 3.39 10.85 -5.87
N LYS A 78 2.57 11.45 -6.74
CA LYS A 78 1.79 12.64 -6.41
C LYS A 78 0.78 12.35 -5.29
N LEU A 79 0.02 11.26 -5.40
CA LEU A 79 -0.99 10.87 -4.41
C LEU A 79 -0.36 10.58 -3.05
N ILE A 80 0.74 9.82 -3.00
CA ILE A 80 1.48 9.54 -1.77
C ILE A 80 1.91 10.85 -1.12
N LYS A 81 2.52 11.77 -1.88
CA LYS A 81 2.95 13.08 -1.37
C LYS A 81 1.79 13.89 -0.80
N GLU A 82 0.65 13.94 -1.49
CA GLU A 82 -0.54 14.65 -1.03
C GLU A 82 -1.10 14.05 0.27
N LEU A 83 -1.17 12.72 0.37
CA LEU A 83 -1.67 12.03 1.57
C LEU A 83 -0.73 12.22 2.76
N CYS A 84 0.59 12.12 2.55
CA CYS A 84 1.59 12.37 3.60
C CYS A 84 1.58 13.83 4.07
N GLY A 85 1.24 14.79 3.21
CA GLY A 85 1.09 16.19 3.62
C GLY A 85 -0.23 16.51 4.33
N LYS A 86 -1.27 15.69 4.10
CA LYS A 86 -2.62 15.91 4.65
C LYS A 86 -2.87 15.17 5.96
N TYR A 87 -2.26 14.00 6.13
CA TYR A 87 -2.43 13.14 7.28
C TYR A 87 -1.10 12.93 7.99
N GLN A 88 -1.14 12.60 9.28
CA GLN A 88 0.05 12.22 10.03
C GLN A 88 0.47 10.79 9.66
N ILE A 89 1.01 10.65 8.45
CA ILE A 89 1.59 9.39 7.96
C ILE A 89 2.99 9.26 8.58
N VAL A 90 3.31 8.07 9.08
CA VAL A 90 4.60 7.78 9.71
C VAL A 90 5.47 6.82 8.89
N GLU A 91 4.87 6.15 7.89
CA GLU A 91 5.56 5.23 7.00
C GLU A 91 4.78 5.01 5.69
N VAL A 92 5.49 4.61 4.63
CA VAL A 92 4.91 4.16 3.36
C VAL A 92 5.43 2.75 3.09
N LEU A 93 4.52 1.78 3.02
CA LEU A 93 4.86 0.36 2.94
C LEU A 93 4.27 -0.31 1.70
N GLY A 94 4.99 -1.31 1.18
CA GLY A 94 4.43 -2.33 0.32
C GLY A 94 3.65 -3.37 1.12
N HIS A 95 2.63 -3.97 0.51
CA HIS A 95 1.83 -5.00 1.21
C HIS A 95 2.69 -6.21 1.62
N ARG A 96 3.73 -6.56 0.86
CA ARG A 96 4.70 -7.61 1.21
C ARG A 96 5.45 -7.30 2.50
N ASP A 97 5.74 -6.01 2.73
CA ASP A 97 6.50 -5.52 3.90
C ASP A 97 5.67 -5.57 5.19
N THR A 98 4.40 -5.99 5.09
CA THR A 98 3.48 -6.22 6.22
C THR A 98 3.26 -7.70 6.52
N SER A 99 4.07 -8.59 5.92
CA SER A 99 4.06 -10.02 6.22
C SER A 99 4.49 -10.26 7.68
N PRO A 100 4.12 -11.40 8.29
CA PRO A 100 4.65 -11.76 9.59
C PRO A 100 6.18 -11.84 9.55
N ASP A 101 6.80 -11.21 10.53
CA ASP A 101 8.19 -11.43 10.89
C ASP A 101 8.25 -12.77 11.67
N LEU A 102 8.96 -13.75 11.12
CA LEU A 102 8.98 -15.14 11.57
C LEU A 102 10.16 -15.42 12.51
N ASP A 103 11.22 -14.62 12.45
CA ASP A 103 12.40 -14.76 13.31
C ASP A 103 12.57 -13.63 14.36
N ASP A 104 11.66 -12.66 14.36
CA ASP A 104 11.52 -11.57 15.34
C ASP A 104 12.73 -10.60 15.32
N ASP A 105 13.36 -10.43 14.15
CA ASP A 105 14.51 -9.53 13.96
C ASP A 105 14.10 -8.08 13.61
N GLY A 106 12.81 -7.84 13.34
CA GLY A 106 12.24 -6.55 13.01
C GLY A 106 12.26 -6.21 11.51
N ILE A 107 12.69 -7.13 10.65
CA ILE A 107 12.90 -6.93 9.21
C ILE A 107 12.16 -8.01 8.43
N VAL A 108 11.16 -7.60 7.63
CA VAL A 108 10.44 -8.54 6.78
C VAL A 108 11.23 -8.87 5.50
N GLU A 109 11.84 -10.05 5.47
CA GLU A 109 12.73 -10.53 4.41
C GLU A 109 12.01 -11.30 3.29
N PRO A 110 12.59 -11.43 2.08
CA PRO A 110 11.98 -12.13 0.93
C PRO A 110 11.41 -13.53 1.22
N GLU A 111 12.08 -14.28 2.07
CA GLU A 111 11.72 -15.61 2.57
C GLU A 111 10.45 -15.62 3.42
N GLU A 112 10.11 -14.48 4.03
CA GLU A 112 8.95 -14.31 4.90
C GLU A 112 7.73 -13.72 4.17
N TRP A 113 7.94 -13.26 2.92
CA TRP A 113 6.89 -12.62 2.14
C TRP A 113 5.74 -13.57 1.86
N THR A 114 4.58 -13.28 2.45
CA THR A 114 3.35 -14.01 2.16
C THR A 114 2.80 -13.66 0.76
N LYS A 115 3.26 -12.55 0.17
CA LYS A 115 2.81 -12.06 -1.13
C LYS A 115 3.86 -11.15 -1.75
N MET A 116 3.84 -11.06 -3.08
CA MET A 116 4.72 -10.16 -3.83
C MET A 116 4.18 -8.73 -4.00
N CYS A 117 2.90 -8.50 -3.71
CA CYS A 117 2.25 -7.18 -3.83
C CYS A 117 3.03 -6.13 -3.02
N PRO A 118 3.44 -4.97 -3.59
CA PRO A 118 2.94 -4.37 -4.82
C PRO A 118 3.81 -4.66 -6.06
N CYS A 119 4.63 -5.71 -6.04
CA CYS A 119 5.52 -6.16 -7.12
C CYS A 119 6.72 -5.25 -7.43
N PHE A 120 6.98 -4.27 -6.56
CA PHE A 120 8.17 -3.42 -6.55
C PHE A 120 8.56 -3.08 -5.11
N ASP A 121 9.74 -2.49 -4.93
CA ASP A 121 10.21 -2.05 -3.63
C ASP A 121 9.77 -0.63 -3.27
N VAL A 122 8.80 -0.55 -2.36
CA VAL A 122 8.21 0.72 -1.91
C VAL A 122 9.19 1.53 -1.09
N ARG A 123 9.94 0.91 -0.17
CA ARG A 123 10.87 1.62 0.72
C ARG A 123 12.01 2.25 -0.08
N SER A 124 12.49 1.55 -1.12
CA SER A 124 13.51 2.07 -2.03
C SER A 124 12.98 3.20 -2.93
N GLU A 125 11.73 3.10 -3.42
CA GLU A 125 11.17 4.09 -4.37
C GLU A 125 10.60 5.33 -3.69
N TYR A 126 10.02 5.16 -2.50
CA TYR A 126 9.41 6.22 -1.70
C TYR A 126 10.05 6.26 -0.31
N PRO A 127 11.32 6.68 -0.20
CA PRO A 127 11.98 6.81 1.08
C PRO A 127 11.18 7.81 1.94
N PHE A 128 10.58 7.29 3.01
CA PHE A 128 9.78 8.10 3.92
C PHE A 128 10.66 8.56 5.09
N ILE A 129 10.84 9.86 5.21
CA ILE A 129 11.47 10.49 6.37
C ILE A 129 10.34 11.29 7.03
N PRO A 130 9.83 10.88 8.21
CA PRO A 130 8.85 11.70 8.92
C PRO A 130 9.45 13.09 9.15
N GLU A 131 8.67 14.15 8.95
CA GLU A 131 9.08 15.48 9.38
C GLU A 131 9.25 15.46 10.90
N ILE A 132 10.50 15.37 11.36
CA ILE A 132 10.83 15.51 12.77
C ILE A 132 10.74 17.01 13.07
N ILE A 133 9.62 17.43 13.66
CA ILE A 133 9.53 18.78 14.23
C ILE A 133 10.40 18.81 15.48
N VAL A 134 11.66 19.21 15.33
CA VAL A 134 12.53 19.56 16.47
C VAL A 134 12.00 20.87 17.03
N LYS A 135 11.19 20.80 18.08
CA LYS A 135 10.81 21.98 18.85
C LYS A 135 12.01 22.35 19.76
N PRO A 136 12.38 23.64 19.85
CA PRO A 136 13.42 24.10 20.78
C PRO A 136 13.06 23.80 22.24
#